data_AF-A0A971QGE7-F1
#
_entry.id   AF-A0A971QGE7-F1
#
_cell.length_a   1.000
_cell.length_b   1.000
_cell.length_c   1.000
_cell.angle_alpha   90.00
_cell.angle_beta   90.00
_cell.angle_gamma   90.00
#
_symmetry.space_group_name_H-M   'P 1'
#
loop_
_entity.id
_entity.type
_entity.pdbx_description
1 polymer ?
#
loop_
_entity_poly.entity_id
_entity_poly.type
_entity_poly.pdbx_seq_one_letter_code
_entity_poly.pdbx_strand_id
1 'polypeptide(L)'
;MNRVSIQTVHLEAIVDHARACLPAECCGILIGLPVGEQPPTSTADESLQVSEVHPVRNIASADQSNHYKIDPLDHLRLQRTARERGLRILGFYHSHPQGPAEPSIEDMRRPWAGYAYLVIAPGHNANNGSPPAISLHTAPDNMTANQRHSPTPPSPGPWHVRCWEWNDTQGLFTEIPLRVADATT
;
A
#
# COMPACT_ATOMS: atom_id res chain seq x y z
N MET A 1 14.05 4.34 -11.31
CA MET A 1 12.70 3.79 -11.03
C MET A 1 12.62 3.35 -9.57
N ASN A 2 11.72 3.92 -8.76
CA ASN A 2 11.64 3.62 -7.32
C ASN A 2 11.17 2.19 -7.07
N ARG A 3 12.11 1.33 -6.68
CA ARG A 3 11.86 -0.10 -6.46
C ARG A 3 11.62 -0.37 -4.98
N VAL A 4 10.39 -0.71 -4.61
CA VAL A 4 10.04 -1.08 -3.22
C VAL A 4 10.18 -2.59 -3.03
N SER A 5 10.99 -3.02 -2.08
CA SER A 5 11.07 -4.41 -1.62
C SER A 5 10.34 -4.59 -0.31
N ILE A 6 9.57 -5.67 -0.22
CA ILE A 6 8.77 -6.05 0.96
C ILE A 6 8.99 -7.54 1.17
N GLN A 7 9.36 -7.94 2.38
CA GLN A 7 9.55 -9.35 2.73
C GLN A 7 8.21 -10.05 2.93
N THR A 8 8.14 -11.36 2.65
CA THR A 8 6.92 -12.17 2.79
C THR A 8 6.29 -12.06 4.17
N VAL A 9 7.10 -12.06 5.24
CA VAL A 9 6.62 -11.89 6.62
C VAL A 9 5.84 -10.59 6.84
N HIS A 10 6.19 -9.52 6.12
CA HIS A 10 5.45 -8.26 6.19
C HIS A 10 4.14 -8.31 5.40
N LEU A 11 4.13 -9.00 4.24
CA LEU A 11 2.90 -9.22 3.45
C LEU A 11 1.89 -10.05 4.25
N GLU A 12 2.35 -11.11 4.91
CA GLU A 12 1.54 -11.96 5.80
C GLU A 12 0.96 -11.16 6.97
N ALA A 13 1.81 -10.40 7.68
CA ALA A 13 1.35 -9.57 8.80
C ALA A 13 0.30 -8.53 8.39
N ILE A 14 0.42 -7.96 7.19
CA ILE A 14 -0.59 -7.03 6.65
C ILE A 14 -1.91 -7.76 6.38
N VAL A 15 -1.88 -8.96 5.81
CA VAL A 15 -3.08 -9.76 5.51
C VAL A 15 -3.76 -10.23 6.80
N ASP A 16 -3.00 -10.65 7.80
CA ASP A 16 -3.52 -11.01 9.11
C ASP A 16 -4.22 -9.82 9.78
N HIS A 17 -3.62 -8.62 9.68
CA HIS A 17 -4.27 -7.40 10.15
C HIS A 17 -5.58 -7.12 9.40
N ALA A 18 -5.58 -7.21 8.07
CA ALA A 18 -6.78 -7.02 7.26
C ALA A 18 -7.90 -8.00 7.64
N ARG A 19 -7.57 -9.27 7.88
CA ARG A 19 -8.53 -10.31 8.32
C ARG A 19 -9.07 -10.04 9.71
N ALA A 20 -8.22 -9.59 10.64
CA ALA A 20 -8.63 -9.27 12.01
C ALA A 20 -9.58 -8.06 12.10
N CYS A 21 -9.57 -7.18 11.10
CA CYS A 21 -10.43 -6.01 11.03
C CYS A 21 -11.79 -6.26 10.34
N LEU A 22 -12.00 -7.42 9.72
CA LEU A 22 -13.26 -7.71 9.04
C LEU A 22 -14.47 -7.53 9.98
N PRO A 23 -15.57 -6.90 9.51
CA PRO A 23 -15.86 -6.47 8.15
C PRO A 23 -15.37 -5.05 7.80
N ALA A 24 -14.66 -4.36 8.70
CA ALA A 24 -14.16 -3.01 8.47
C ALA A 24 -12.84 -3.00 7.67
N GLU A 25 -12.57 -1.90 6.98
CA GLU A 25 -11.27 -1.61 6.40
C GLU A 25 -10.23 -1.39 7.50
N CYS A 26 -9.11 -2.10 7.38
CA CYS A 26 -7.90 -1.80 8.13
C CYS A 26 -7.09 -0.70 7.44
N CYS A 27 -6.18 -0.06 8.18
CA CYS A 27 -5.16 0.79 7.59
C CYS A 27 -3.85 0.72 8.39
N GLY A 28 -2.73 1.06 7.75
CA GLY A 28 -1.44 1.03 8.41
C GLY A 28 -0.33 1.72 7.65
N ILE A 29 0.86 1.72 8.26
CA ILE A 29 2.03 2.48 7.82
C ILE A 29 3.21 1.54 7.57
N LEU A 30 3.89 1.76 6.46
CA LEU A 30 5.13 1.07 6.07
C LEU A 30 6.33 1.93 6.48
N ILE A 31 7.27 1.33 7.20
CA ILE A 31 8.50 1.98 7.66
C ILE A 31 9.71 1.22 7.14
N GLY A 32 10.75 1.97 6.79
CA GLY A 32 12.03 1.39 6.39
C GLY A 32 13.02 2.43 5.92
N LEU A 33 13.86 2.02 4.97
CA LEU A 33 14.99 2.82 4.48
C LEU A 33 15.15 2.71 2.97
N PRO A 34 15.80 3.70 2.35
CA PRO A 34 16.39 3.50 1.04
C PRO A 34 17.56 2.51 1.09
N VAL A 35 17.77 1.79 0.00
CA VAL A 35 18.80 0.77 -0.18
C VAL A 35 19.64 1.11 -1.39
N GLY A 36 20.97 1.09 -1.21
CA GLY A 36 21.96 1.36 -2.23
C GLY A 36 23.26 1.83 -1.61
N GLU A 37 24.39 1.37 -2.13
CA GLU A 37 25.73 1.79 -1.64
C GLU A 37 26.07 3.23 -2.07
N GLN A 38 25.42 3.72 -3.12
CA GLN A 38 25.61 5.06 -3.65
C GLN A 38 24.39 5.93 -3.33
N PRO A 39 24.59 7.21 -2.96
CA PRO A 39 23.49 8.15 -2.86
C PRO A 39 22.74 8.17 -4.20
N PRO A 40 21.40 8.09 -4.19
CA PRO A 40 20.66 8.11 -5.43
C PRO A 40 20.91 9.45 -6.15
N THR A 41 21.18 9.39 -7.45
CA THR A 41 21.37 10.58 -8.30
C THR A 41 20.06 11.35 -8.50
N SER A 42 18.93 10.71 -8.20
CA SER A 42 17.60 11.29 -8.16
C SER A 42 16.71 10.50 -7.20
N THR A 43 15.70 11.12 -6.61
CA THR A 43 14.68 10.40 -5.82
C THR A 43 13.90 9.38 -6.63
N ALA A 44 14.04 9.37 -7.97
CA ALA A 44 13.43 8.41 -8.86
C ALA A 44 14.18 7.08 -8.92
N ASP A 45 15.46 7.04 -8.52
CA ASP A 45 16.31 5.84 -8.58
C ASP A 45 16.51 5.19 -7.20
N GLU A 46 15.75 5.64 -6.22
CA GLU A 46 15.86 5.17 -4.85
C GLU A 46 15.15 3.81 -4.70
N SER A 47 15.91 2.76 -4.43
CA SER A 47 15.30 1.49 -4.01
C SER A 47 14.90 1.62 -2.55
N LEU A 48 13.67 1.26 -2.19
CA LEU A 48 13.15 1.33 -0.84
C LEU A 48 12.98 -0.08 -0.29
N GLN A 49 13.40 -0.31 0.95
CA GLN A 49 13.14 -1.57 1.64
C GLN A 49 12.27 -1.33 2.85
N VAL A 50 11.09 -1.94 2.85
CA VAL A 50 10.23 -2.01 4.03
C VAL A 50 10.85 -2.97 5.02
N SER A 51 11.07 -2.49 6.25
CA SER A 51 11.60 -3.28 7.37
C SER A 51 10.58 -3.46 8.49
N GLU A 52 9.52 -2.63 8.52
CA GLU A 52 8.49 -2.67 9.53
C GLU A 52 7.12 -2.31 8.93
N VAL A 53 6.08 -2.97 9.44
CA VAL A 53 4.67 -2.70 9.11
C VAL A 53 3.90 -2.47 10.40
N HIS A 54 3.16 -1.37 10.47
CA HIS A 54 2.45 -0.96 11.68
C HIS A 54 0.96 -0.78 11.39
N PRO A 55 0.08 -1.65 11.94
CA PRO A 55 -1.34 -1.38 12.08
C PRO A 55 -1.58 -0.02 12.74
N VAL A 56 -2.48 0.79 12.19
CA VAL A 56 -2.93 2.04 12.81
C VAL A 56 -4.44 2.09 12.87
N ARG A 57 -4.98 2.97 13.71
CA ARG A 57 -6.42 3.05 13.89
C ARG A 57 -7.10 3.66 12.66
N ASN A 58 -8.13 2.98 12.18
CA ASN A 58 -9.11 3.55 11.26
C ASN A 58 -10.09 4.43 12.06
N ILE A 59 -10.00 5.74 11.87
CA ILE A 59 -10.87 6.74 12.52
C ILE A 59 -11.93 7.31 11.57
N ALA A 60 -12.21 6.65 10.45
CA ALA A 60 -13.27 7.06 9.55
C ALA A 60 -14.61 7.06 10.32
N SER A 61 -15.31 8.19 10.30
CA SER A 61 -16.63 8.36 10.92
C SER A 61 -17.78 7.89 10.02
N ALA A 62 -17.48 7.58 8.76
CA ALA A 62 -18.39 6.96 7.81
C ALA A 62 -18.45 5.43 8.01
N ASP A 63 -19.16 4.74 7.12
CA ASP A 63 -19.16 3.28 7.05
C ASP A 63 -17.73 2.76 6.81
N GLN A 64 -17.12 2.26 7.90
CA GLN A 64 -15.76 1.75 7.89
C GLN A 64 -15.60 0.49 7.05
N SER A 65 -16.66 -0.13 6.53
CA SER A 65 -16.54 -1.27 5.62
C SER A 65 -16.00 -0.89 4.24
N ASN A 66 -16.04 0.40 3.87
CA ASN A 66 -15.59 0.92 2.58
C ASN A 66 -14.78 2.23 2.69
N HIS A 67 -14.41 2.62 3.91
CA HIS A 67 -13.68 3.86 4.16
C HIS A 67 -12.67 3.69 5.27
N TYR A 68 -11.47 4.24 5.04
CA TYR A 68 -10.46 4.38 6.08
C TYR A 68 -9.99 5.82 6.25
N LYS A 69 -9.54 6.12 7.46
CA LYS A 69 -8.80 7.33 7.77
C LYS A 69 -7.75 7.02 8.83
N ILE A 70 -6.49 7.20 8.47
CA ILE A 70 -5.37 7.03 9.40
C ILE A 70 -5.49 8.05 10.53
N ASP A 71 -5.37 7.59 11.77
CA ASP A 71 -5.29 8.48 12.92
C ASP A 71 -4.01 9.37 12.84
N PRO A 72 -4.15 10.71 12.79
CA PRO A 72 -3.01 11.62 12.78
C PRO A 72 -2.06 11.44 13.97
N LEU A 73 -2.55 11.01 15.13
CA LEU A 73 -1.73 10.76 16.32
C LEU A 73 -0.84 9.53 16.12
N ASP A 74 -1.39 8.46 15.54
CA ASP A 74 -0.62 7.24 15.23
C ASP A 74 0.44 7.55 14.17
N HIS A 75 0.06 8.31 13.13
CA HIS A 75 1.00 8.80 12.11
C HIS A 75 2.16 9.60 12.72
N LEU A 76 1.86 10.63 13.54
CA LEU A 76 2.88 11.47 14.16
C LEU A 76 3.79 10.68 15.11
N ARG A 77 3.21 9.76 15.88
CA ARG A 77 3.98 8.88 16.79
C ARG A 77 4.95 8.02 15.99
N LEU A 78 4.46 7.31 14.98
CA LEU A 78 5.27 6.42 14.15
C LEU A 78 6.33 7.19 13.36
N GLN A 79 6.00 8.38 12.86
CA GLN A 79 6.97 9.25 12.18
C GLN A 79 8.12 9.66 13.12
N ARG A 80 7.81 10.05 14.36
CA ARG A 80 8.83 10.40 15.37
C ARG A 80 9.70 9.20 15.72
N THR A 81 9.10 8.07 16.07
CA THR A 81 9.82 6.85 16.45
C THR A 81 10.63 6.25 15.30
N ALA A 82 10.16 6.38 14.05
CA ALA A 82 10.95 6.02 12.88
C ALA A 82 12.21 6.91 12.78
N ARG A 83 12.04 8.23 12.86
CA ARG A 83 13.12 9.20 12.76
C ARG A 83 14.19 9.02 13.84
N GLU A 84 13.78 8.74 15.08
CA GLU A 84 14.71 8.46 16.19
C GLU A 84 15.60 7.24 15.93
N ARG A 85 15.12 6.30 15.11
CA ARG A 85 15.85 5.09 14.69
C ARG A 85 16.53 5.25 13.33
N GLY A 86 16.52 6.46 12.77
CA GLY A 86 17.03 6.75 11.42
C GLY A 86 16.16 6.22 10.28
N LEU A 87 15.01 5.62 10.58
CA LEU A 87 14.05 5.10 9.59
C LEU A 87 13.10 6.23 9.12
N ARG A 88 12.35 5.96 8.05
CA ARG A 88 11.29 6.86 7.57
C ARG A 88 10.04 6.10 7.15
N ILE A 89 8.92 6.82 7.09
CA ILE A 89 7.69 6.30 6.48
C ILE A 89 7.93 6.18 4.98
N LEU A 90 7.71 4.98 4.45
CA LEU A 90 7.85 4.67 3.02
C LEU A 90 6.49 4.60 2.32
N GLY A 91 5.41 4.42 3.07
CA GLY A 91 4.10 4.25 2.49
C GLY A 91 3.00 3.91 3.47
N PHE A 92 1.85 3.58 2.91
CA PHE A 92 0.61 3.29 3.61
C PHE A 92 -0.02 2.04 3.02
N TYR A 93 -0.89 1.41 3.79
CA TYR A 93 -1.72 0.33 3.31
C TYR A 93 -3.13 0.42 3.86
N HIS A 94 -4.08 -0.15 3.11
CA HIS A 94 -5.45 -0.38 3.57
C HIS A 94 -6.02 -1.64 2.93
N SER A 95 -7.11 -2.15 3.50
CA SER A 95 -7.79 -3.33 2.96
C SER A 95 -9.10 -2.96 2.29
N HIS A 96 -9.50 -3.72 1.28
CA HIS A 96 -10.86 -3.80 0.75
C HIS A 96 -11.50 -5.12 1.24
N PRO A 97 -12.28 -5.11 2.34
CA PRO A 97 -12.83 -6.30 2.99
C PRO A 97 -13.58 -7.25 2.05
N GLN A 98 -14.36 -6.68 1.14
CA GLN A 98 -15.20 -7.40 0.18
C GLN A 98 -14.80 -7.14 -1.27
N GLY A 99 -13.72 -6.38 -1.49
CA GLY A 99 -13.30 -5.91 -2.81
C GLY A 99 -12.03 -6.59 -3.32
N PRO A 100 -11.62 -6.28 -4.57
CA PRO A 100 -10.36 -6.73 -5.12
C PRO A 100 -9.17 -6.02 -4.44
N ALA A 101 -7.97 -6.56 -4.62
CA ALA A 101 -6.74 -5.88 -4.23
C ALA A 101 -6.35 -4.83 -5.27
N GLU A 102 -7.28 -3.95 -5.66
CA GLU A 102 -7.10 -2.92 -6.68
C GLU A 102 -7.55 -1.57 -6.12
N PRO A 103 -6.86 -0.46 -6.40
CA PRO A 103 -7.20 0.83 -5.84
C PRO A 103 -8.52 1.31 -6.45
N SER A 104 -9.41 1.80 -5.60
CA SER A 104 -10.62 2.48 -6.05
C SER A 104 -10.28 3.85 -6.67
N ILE A 105 -11.25 4.45 -7.34
CA ILE A 105 -11.12 5.83 -7.84
C ILE A 105 -10.78 6.80 -6.70
N GLU A 106 -11.33 6.58 -5.50
CA GLU A 106 -11.05 7.43 -4.33
C GLU A 106 -9.61 7.25 -3.82
N ASP A 107 -9.10 6.02 -3.82
CA ASP A 107 -7.71 5.73 -3.46
C ASP A 107 -6.72 6.45 -4.39
N MET A 108 -7.06 6.54 -5.68
CA MET A 108 -6.23 7.20 -6.67
C MET A 108 -6.32 8.73 -6.66
N ARG A 109 -7.31 9.33 -5.97
CA ARG A 109 -7.54 10.79 -6.00
C ARG A 109 -6.57 11.59 -5.16
N ARG A 110 -6.02 11.03 -4.09
CA ARG A 110 -5.16 11.77 -3.14
C ARG A 110 -3.90 11.04 -2.67
N PRO A 111 -3.09 10.46 -3.56
CA PRO A 111 -1.79 9.96 -3.14
C PRO A 111 -0.89 11.12 -2.74
N TRP A 112 -0.25 11.02 -1.58
CA TRP A 112 0.96 11.77 -1.28
C TRP A 112 2.10 11.25 -2.15
N ALA A 113 2.69 12.15 -2.95
CA ALA A 113 3.83 11.85 -3.80
C ALA A 113 5.03 11.33 -2.98
N GLY A 114 5.77 10.38 -3.54
CA GLY A 114 6.95 9.77 -2.91
C GLY A 114 6.64 8.66 -1.90
N TYR A 115 5.37 8.27 -1.74
CA TYR A 115 4.95 7.15 -0.90
C TYR A 115 4.47 5.96 -1.72
N ALA A 116 4.66 4.77 -1.16
CA ALA A 116 4.06 3.53 -1.61
C ALA A 116 2.64 3.36 -1.02
N TYR A 117 1.72 2.79 -1.80
CA TYR A 117 0.38 2.46 -1.37
C TYR A 117 0.12 0.98 -1.62
N LEU A 118 -0.25 0.24 -0.58
CA LEU A 118 -0.72 -1.15 -0.72
C LEU A 118 -2.24 -1.22 -0.57
N VAL A 119 -2.88 -1.96 -1.47
CA VAL A 119 -4.30 -2.33 -1.36
C VAL A 119 -4.40 -3.83 -1.15
N ILE A 120 -5.15 -4.24 -0.13
CA ILE A 120 -5.22 -5.63 0.31
C ILE A 120 -6.64 -6.18 0.19
N ALA A 121 -6.78 -7.26 -0.57
CA ALA A 121 -7.93 -8.14 -0.44
C ALA A 121 -7.56 -9.24 0.57
N PRO A 122 -8.24 -9.34 1.74
CA PRO A 122 -7.91 -10.32 2.78
C PRO A 122 -8.24 -11.78 2.39
N GLY A 123 -8.92 -11.98 1.26
CA GLY A 123 -9.43 -13.27 0.81
C GLY A 123 -10.61 -13.76 1.66
N HIS A 124 -11.44 -14.65 1.10
CA HIS A 124 -12.56 -15.23 1.83
C HIS A 124 -12.19 -16.63 2.35
N ASN A 125 -12.11 -16.79 3.67
CA ASN A 125 -11.85 -18.08 4.34
C ASN A 125 -13.11 -18.96 4.36
N ALA A 126 -13.66 -19.35 3.21
CA ALA A 126 -14.73 -20.35 3.16
C ALA A 126 -14.79 -21.06 1.80
N ASN A 127 -14.00 -22.12 1.63
CA ASN A 127 -14.12 -23.24 0.66
C ASN A 127 -14.42 -22.92 -0.83
N ASN A 128 -14.43 -21.65 -1.24
CA ASN A 128 -14.70 -21.17 -2.61
C ASN A 128 -14.32 -19.68 -2.79
N GLY A 129 -13.54 -19.12 -1.86
CA GLY A 129 -13.15 -17.72 -1.85
C GLY A 129 -11.85 -17.46 -2.59
N SER A 130 -11.70 -16.26 -3.19
CA SER A 130 -10.42 -15.84 -3.77
C SER A 130 -9.32 -15.84 -2.69
N PRO A 131 -8.08 -16.27 -3.03
CA PRO A 131 -6.94 -16.16 -2.14
C PRO A 131 -6.70 -14.69 -1.76
N PRO A 132 -6.08 -14.41 -0.60
CA PRO A 132 -5.66 -13.05 -0.29
C PRO A 132 -4.70 -12.53 -1.36
N ALA A 133 -4.85 -11.25 -1.68
CA ALA A 133 -4.07 -10.57 -2.69
C ALA A 133 -3.66 -9.17 -2.21
N ILE A 134 -2.52 -8.70 -2.71
CA ILE A 134 -1.95 -7.39 -2.38
C ILE A 134 -1.50 -6.75 -3.68
N SER A 135 -1.84 -5.48 -3.91
CA SER A 135 -1.22 -4.67 -4.96
C SER A 135 -0.47 -3.49 -4.37
N LEU A 136 0.71 -3.21 -4.91
CA LEU A 136 1.54 -2.06 -4.61
C LEU A 136 1.43 -1.05 -5.73
N HIS A 137 1.17 0.20 -5.36
CA HIS A 137 1.09 1.35 -6.24
C HIS A 137 2.11 2.38 -5.79
N THR A 138 3.01 2.79 -6.68
CA THR A 138 3.87 3.95 -6.46
C THR A 138 3.56 5.02 -7.50
N ALA A 139 3.33 6.24 -7.02
CA ALA A 139 3.09 7.38 -7.90
C ALA A 139 4.36 7.69 -8.70
N PRO A 140 4.25 8.08 -9.98
CA PRO A 140 5.40 8.44 -10.78
C PRO A 140 6.08 9.71 -10.25
N ASP A 141 7.39 9.78 -10.43
CA ASP A 141 8.27 10.82 -9.86
C ASP A 141 8.01 12.25 -10.37
N ASN A 142 7.17 12.40 -11.41
CA ASN A 142 6.85 13.68 -12.05
C ASN A 142 5.56 14.35 -11.55
N MET A 143 4.93 13.86 -10.47
CA MET A 143 3.86 14.59 -9.80
C MET A 143 4.42 15.90 -9.21
N THR A 144 4.32 16.98 -9.99
CA THR A 144 4.82 18.29 -9.60
C THR A 144 4.12 18.79 -8.34
N ALA A 145 4.83 19.60 -7.57
CA ALA A 145 4.35 20.26 -6.36
C ALA A 145 2.96 20.94 -6.49
N ASN A 146 2.62 21.39 -7.70
CA ASN A 146 1.37 22.09 -8.02
C ASN A 146 0.16 21.17 -8.19
N GLN A 147 0.36 19.86 -8.43
CA GLN A 147 -0.74 18.89 -8.48
C GLN A 147 -1.19 18.44 -7.09
N ARG A 148 -0.43 18.78 -6.03
CA ARG A 148 -0.74 18.46 -4.61
C ARG A 148 -2.00 19.17 -4.06
N HIS A 149 -2.46 20.25 -4.72
CA HIS A 149 -3.60 21.06 -4.30
C HIS A 149 -4.71 21.16 -5.38
N SER A 150 -4.58 20.42 -6.48
CA SER A 150 -5.57 20.47 -7.56
C SER A 150 -6.82 19.65 -7.17
N PRO A 151 -8.04 20.18 -7.31
CA PRO A 151 -9.28 19.42 -7.08
C PRO A 151 -9.54 18.36 -8.16
N THR A 152 -8.80 18.42 -9.26
CA THR A 152 -8.88 17.47 -10.38
C THR A 152 -7.86 16.34 -10.14
N PRO A 153 -8.28 15.06 -10.14
CA PRO A 153 -7.33 13.96 -10.05
C PRO A 153 -6.30 14.08 -11.18
N PRO A 154 -5.01 13.85 -10.91
CA PRO A 154 -4.00 13.86 -11.95
C PRO A 154 -4.39 12.85 -13.04
N SER A 155 -4.20 13.21 -14.31
CA SER A 155 -4.30 12.23 -15.41
C SER A 155 -3.45 11.01 -15.03
N PRO A 156 -3.93 9.78 -15.26
CA PRO A 156 -3.21 8.57 -14.86
C PRO A 156 -1.92 8.49 -15.69
N GLY A 157 -0.85 9.09 -15.18
CA GLY A 157 0.51 8.71 -15.53
C GLY A 157 0.73 7.26 -15.11
N PRO A 158 1.71 6.54 -15.68
CA PRO A 158 1.86 5.12 -15.43
C PRO A 158 2.28 4.92 -13.97
N TRP A 159 1.31 4.55 -13.14
CA TRP A 159 1.56 4.00 -11.82
C TRP A 159 2.40 2.73 -11.99
N HIS A 160 3.44 2.58 -11.19
CA HIS A 160 4.12 1.29 -11.13
C HIS A 160 3.32 0.39 -10.21
N VAL A 161 2.76 -0.69 -10.79
CA VAL A 161 1.94 -1.65 -10.08
C VAL A 161 2.66 -2.99 -9.97
N ARG A 162 2.72 -3.55 -8.76
CA ARG A 162 3.17 -4.93 -8.50
C ARG A 162 2.08 -5.65 -7.72
N CYS A 163 1.85 -6.92 -8.02
CA CYS A 163 0.78 -7.69 -7.40
C CYS A 163 1.33 -8.98 -6.80
N TRP A 164 0.81 -9.35 -5.63
CA TRP A 164 1.07 -10.64 -4.99
C TRP A 164 -0.25 -11.33 -4.71
N GLU A 165 -0.25 -12.64 -4.88
CA GLU A 165 -1.37 -13.52 -4.53
C GLU A 165 -0.81 -14.66 -3.67
N TRP A 166 -1.59 -15.11 -2.69
CA TRP A 166 -1.20 -16.23 -1.87
C TRP A 166 -1.23 -17.53 -2.66
N ASN A 167 -0.12 -18.28 -2.59
CA ASN A 167 0.02 -19.57 -3.24
C ASN A 167 -0.09 -20.68 -2.19
N ASP A 168 -1.22 -21.39 -2.17
CA ASP A 168 -1.47 -22.49 -1.22
C ASP A 168 -0.48 -23.66 -1.37
N THR A 169 0.07 -23.88 -2.57
CA THR A 169 1.03 -24.97 -2.80
C THR A 169 2.40 -24.65 -2.20
N GLN A 170 2.80 -23.38 -2.25
CA GLN A 170 4.10 -22.93 -1.75
C GLN A 170 4.03 -22.42 -0.31
N GLY A 171 2.83 -22.14 0.21
CA GLY A 171 2.62 -21.56 1.53
C GLY A 171 3.22 -20.17 1.69
N LEU A 172 3.21 -19.37 0.61
CA LEU A 172 3.79 -18.02 0.58
C LEU A 172 3.11 -17.13 -0.46
N PHE A 173 3.30 -15.82 -0.34
CA PHE A 173 2.93 -14.85 -1.37
C PHE A 173 3.88 -14.91 -2.55
N THR A 174 3.32 -15.09 -3.75
CA THR A 174 4.08 -15.08 -5.01
C THR A 174 3.67 -13.85 -5.83
N GLU A 175 4.67 -13.17 -6.40
CA GLU A 175 4.40 -12.05 -7.30
C GLU A 175 3.75 -12.57 -8.59
N ILE A 176 2.64 -11.95 -8.98
CA ILE A 176 1.87 -12.29 -10.18
C ILE A 176 1.87 -11.11 -11.16
N PRO A 177 1.75 -11.35 -12.48
CA PRO A 177 1.55 -10.29 -13.45
C PRO A 177 0.30 -9.47 -13.11
N LEU A 178 0.34 -8.16 -13.42
CA LEU A 178 -0.84 -7.31 -13.34
C LEU A 178 -1.95 -7.90 -14.23
N ARG A 179 -3.08 -8.26 -13.63
CA ARG A 179 -4.28 -8.63 -14.39
C ARG A 179 -4.89 -7.33 -14.89
N VAL A 180 -4.52 -6.91 -16.11
CA VAL A 180 -5.24 -5.81 -16.76
C VAL A 180 -6.64 -6.36 -17.03
N ALA A 181 -7.64 -5.86 -16.31
CA ALA A 181 -9.02 -6.06 -16.75
C ALA A 181 -9.09 -5.50 -18.16
N ASP A 182 -9.41 -6.34 -19.14
CA ASP A 182 -9.61 -5.92 -20.51
C ASP A 182 -10.62 -4.77 -20.51
N ALA A 183 -10.12 -3.54 -20.66
CA ALA A 183 -10.92 -2.37 -20.92
C ALA A 183 -11.36 -2.43 -22.39
N THR A 184 -12.19 -3.42 -22.70
CA THR A 184 -12.91 -3.54 -23.96
C THR A 184 -14.38 -3.70 -23.63
N THR A 185 -15.12 -2.60 -23.61
CA THR A 185 -16.07 -2.24 -24.68
C THR A 185 -16.51 -0.79 -24.51
#